data_AF-A0A2E2ANJ8-F1
#
_entry.id   AF-A0A2E2ANJ8-F1
#
_cell.length_a   1.000
_cell.length_b   1.000
_cell.length_c   1.000
_cell.angle_alpha   90.00
_cell.angle_beta   90.00
_cell.angle_gamma   90.00
#
_symmetry.space_group_name_H-M   'P 1'
#
loop_
_entity.id
_entity.type
_entity.pdbx_description
1 polymer ?
#
loop_
_entity_poly.entity_id
_entity_poly.type
_entity_poly.pdbx_seq_one_letter_code
_entity_poly.pdbx_strand_id
1 'polypeptide(L)'
;MTGDIPVHGTYDPKFARMVEAFAPNFEEGENQDIGASFAATIDGEMVVDIWAGHADVAKTRPWEHDTIFNVWPTTKSLVIMCIHMLVDRGLLGSGASVSGYWPEFAF
;
A
#
# COMPACT_ATOMS: atom_id res chain seq x y z
N MET A 1 15.06 -21.20 -16.47
CA MET A 1 15.82 -19.95 -16.68
C MET A 1 15.20 -18.94 -15.73
N THR A 2 15.69 -18.89 -14.49
CA THR A 2 15.27 -17.91 -13.48
C THR A 2 15.84 -16.56 -13.91
N GLY A 3 15.07 -15.82 -14.70
CA GLY A 3 15.41 -14.45 -15.05
C GLY A 3 15.06 -13.56 -13.87
N ASP A 4 16.05 -12.88 -13.29
CA ASP A 4 15.83 -11.78 -12.36
C ASP A 4 14.71 -10.89 -12.89
N ILE A 5 13.62 -10.76 -12.14
CA ILE A 5 12.55 -9.82 -12.48
C ILE A 5 13.12 -8.43 -12.22
N PRO A 6 13.16 -7.53 -13.22
CA PRO A 6 13.72 -6.20 -13.04
C PRO A 6 12.90 -5.41 -12.02
N VAL A 7 13.59 -4.86 -11.02
CA VAL A 7 13.00 -3.89 -10.10
C VAL A 7 13.09 -2.50 -10.73
N HIS A 8 11.95 -1.83 -10.81
CA HIS A 8 11.81 -0.48 -11.35
C HIS A 8 11.65 0.54 -10.22
N GLY A 9 11.80 1.82 -10.55
CA GLY A 9 11.55 2.94 -9.64
C GLY A 9 12.82 3.64 -9.16
N THR A 10 12.72 4.34 -8.02
CA THR A 10 13.79 5.16 -7.46
C THR A 10 13.95 4.92 -5.97
N TYR A 11 15.17 5.10 -5.46
CA TYR A 11 15.46 5.01 -4.02
C TYR A 11 16.73 5.81 -3.69
N ASP A 12 16.80 6.33 -2.46
CA ASP A 12 18.06 6.86 -1.91
C ASP A 12 19.01 5.67 -1.65
N PRO A 13 20.27 5.70 -2.15
CA PRO A 13 21.26 4.64 -1.96
C PRO A 13 21.44 4.15 -0.52
N LYS A 14 21.16 4.99 0.49
CA LYS A 14 21.18 4.59 1.90
C LYS A 14 20.19 3.47 2.24
N PHE A 15 19.13 3.32 1.44
CA PHE A 15 18.10 2.29 1.58
C PHE A 15 18.26 1.15 0.57
N ALA A 16 19.41 1.00 -0.10
CA ALA A 16 19.67 -0.06 -1.07
C ALA A 16 19.32 -1.47 -0.53
N ARG A 17 19.55 -1.71 0.76
CA ARG A 17 19.21 -2.99 1.43
C ARG A 17 17.71 -3.33 1.38
N MET A 18 16.82 -2.34 1.31
CA MET A 18 15.37 -2.58 1.16
C MET A 18 15.05 -3.08 -0.25
N VAL A 19 15.72 -2.51 -1.26
CA VAL A 19 15.58 -2.94 -2.67
C VAL A 19 16.15 -4.35 -2.86
N GLU A 20 17.31 -4.63 -2.26
CA GLU A 20 17.92 -5.96 -2.24
C GLU A 20 17.02 -7.01 -1.58
N ALA A 21 16.24 -6.62 -0.57
CA ALA A 21 15.28 -7.50 0.08
C ALA A 21 13.97 -7.66 -0.69
N PHE A 22 13.67 -6.77 -1.64
CA PHE A 22 12.46 -6.80 -2.45
C PHE A 22 12.57 -7.77 -3.63
N ALA A 23 13.72 -7.84 -4.29
CA ALA A 23 13.93 -8.70 -5.45
C ALA A 23 13.70 -10.21 -5.17
N PRO A 24 14.16 -10.79 -4.03
CA PRO A 24 13.95 -12.21 -3.72
C PRO A 24 12.48 -12.64 -3.63
N ASN A 25 11.55 -11.72 -3.36
CA ASN A 25 10.11 -12.05 -3.31
C ASN A 25 9.59 -12.62 -4.66
N PHE A 26 10.30 -12.32 -5.75
CA PHE A 26 9.90 -12.71 -7.10
C PHE A 26 10.60 -13.98 -7.62
N GLU A 27 11.52 -14.56 -6.84
CA GLU A 27 12.20 -15.80 -7.19
C GLU A 27 11.21 -16.98 -7.27
N GLU A 28 11.49 -17.97 -8.13
CA GLU A 28 10.64 -19.16 -8.29
C GLU A 28 10.58 -19.96 -6.97
N GLY A 29 9.37 -20.17 -6.42
CA GLY A 29 9.16 -20.90 -5.18
C GLY A 29 7.69 -20.93 -4.74
N GLU A 30 7.39 -21.57 -3.62
CA GLU A 30 6.01 -21.71 -3.10
C GLU A 30 5.33 -20.37 -2.76
N ASN A 31 6.11 -19.32 -2.50
CA ASN A 31 5.62 -17.99 -2.10
C ASN A 31 6.06 -16.89 -3.07
N GLN A 32 6.21 -17.21 -4.36
CA GLN A 32 6.59 -16.23 -5.37
C GLN A 32 5.51 -15.15 -5.54
N ASP A 33 5.90 -13.89 -5.39
CA ASP A 33 5.05 -12.75 -5.74
C ASP A 33 4.88 -12.64 -7.26
N ILE A 34 3.65 -12.33 -7.67
CA ILE A 34 3.33 -12.10 -9.10
C ILE A 34 3.73 -10.70 -9.51
N GLY A 35 3.42 -9.73 -8.66
CA GLY A 35 3.67 -8.30 -8.84
C GLY A 35 3.49 -7.57 -7.51
N ALA A 36 4.34 -6.58 -7.24
CA ALA A 36 4.25 -5.79 -6.02
C ALA A 36 4.81 -4.38 -6.20
N SER A 37 4.45 -3.50 -5.27
CA SER A 37 5.00 -2.15 -5.12
C SER A 37 5.38 -1.92 -3.65
N PHE A 38 6.44 -1.15 -3.42
CA PHE A 38 6.89 -0.75 -2.10
C PHE A 38 7.31 0.72 -2.12
N ALA A 39 6.75 1.50 -1.19
CA ALA A 39 7.06 2.90 -1.02
C ALA A 39 7.35 3.21 0.45
N ALA A 40 8.33 4.07 0.71
CA ALA A 40 8.68 4.52 2.05
C ALA A 40 8.96 6.03 2.04
N THR A 41 8.42 6.72 3.03
CA THR A 41 8.66 8.14 3.26
C THR A 41 9.28 8.39 4.63
N ILE A 42 10.13 9.42 4.73
CA ILE A 42 10.67 9.93 5.99
C ILE A 42 10.40 11.43 6.01
N ASP A 43 9.72 11.90 7.05
CA ASP A 43 9.34 13.30 7.22
C ASP A 43 8.61 13.90 6.00
N GLY A 44 7.83 13.06 5.29
CA GLY A 44 7.05 13.44 4.11
C GLY A 44 7.80 13.33 2.78
N GLU A 45 9.12 13.10 2.81
CA GLU A 45 9.94 12.91 1.61
C GLU A 45 9.98 11.45 1.20
N MET A 46 9.77 11.17 -0.10
CA MET A 46 9.87 9.82 -0.66
C MET A 46 11.34 9.38 -0.71
N VAL A 47 11.67 8.31 0.01
CA VAL A 47 13.04 7.76 0.05
C VAL A 47 13.19 6.45 -0.71
N VAL A 48 12.08 5.73 -0.92
CA VAL A 48 12.00 4.52 -1.75
C VAL A 48 10.64 4.52 -2.43
N ASP A 49 10.62 4.29 -3.74
CA ASP A 49 9.42 4.06 -4.54
C ASP A 49 9.77 3.08 -5.66
N ILE A 50 9.44 1.80 -5.46
CA ILE A 50 9.85 0.70 -6.34
C ILE A 50 8.69 -0.25 -6.65
N TRP A 51 8.75 -0.90 -7.80
CA TRP A 51 7.80 -1.92 -8.21
C TRP A 51 8.44 -2.97 -9.12
N ALA A 52 7.83 -4.15 -9.20
CA ALA A 52 8.29 -5.25 -10.04
C ALA A 52 7.18 -6.26 -10.33
N GLY A 53 7.42 -7.12 -11.32
CA GLY A 53 6.55 -8.25 -11.66
C GLY A 53 5.43 -7.89 -12.64
N HIS A 54 4.26 -8.49 -12.44
CA HIS A 54 3.14 -8.50 -13.38
C HIS A 54 1.81 -8.21 -12.68
N ALA A 55 0.88 -7.59 -13.41
CA ALA A 55 -0.46 -7.24 -12.92
C ALA A 55 -1.49 -8.38 -13.08
N ASP A 56 -1.07 -9.57 -13.48
CA ASP A 56 -1.93 -10.74 -13.67
C ASP A 56 -1.18 -12.06 -13.48
N VAL A 57 -1.90 -13.10 -13.04
CA VAL A 57 -1.35 -14.44 -12.77
C VAL A 57 -0.75 -15.08 -14.02
N ALA A 58 -1.30 -14.79 -15.20
CA ALA A 58 -0.77 -15.31 -16.46
C ALA A 58 0.54 -14.61 -16.90
N LYS A 59 1.02 -13.61 -16.13
CA LYS A 59 2.25 -12.85 -16.39
C LYS A 59 2.26 -12.21 -17.79
N THR A 60 1.11 -11.69 -18.22
CA THR A 60 0.95 -11.10 -19.56
C THR A 60 1.05 -9.59 -19.59
N ARG A 61 0.81 -8.94 -18.45
CA ARG A 61 0.88 -7.48 -18.29
C ARG A 61 1.92 -7.13 -17.23
N PRO A 62 2.91 -6.28 -17.56
CA PRO A 62 3.88 -5.84 -16.57
C PRO A 62 3.21 -5.03 -15.46
N TRP A 63 3.82 -5.03 -14.28
CA TRP A 63 3.50 -4.08 -13.23
C TRP A 63 4.12 -2.73 -13.57
N GLU A 64 3.29 -1.70 -13.66
CA GLU A 64 3.66 -0.31 -13.94
C GLU A 64 3.58 0.53 -12.65
N HIS A 65 4.21 1.71 -12.64
CA HIS A 65 4.21 2.65 -11.51
C HIS A 65 2.79 2.99 -10.99
N ASP A 66 1.80 3.06 -11.88
CA ASP A 66 0.42 3.45 -11.58
C ASP A 66 -0.55 2.24 -11.52
N THR A 67 -0.03 1.02 -11.38
CA THR A 67 -0.86 -0.18 -11.26
C THR A 67 -1.74 -0.13 -10.01
N ILE A 68 -3.06 -0.12 -10.20
CA ILE A 68 -4.04 -0.14 -9.12
C ILE A 68 -4.50 -1.57 -8.86
N PHE A 69 -4.47 -1.98 -7.59
CA PHE A 69 -4.96 -3.28 -7.15
C PHE A 69 -5.81 -3.14 -5.87
N ASN A 70 -6.60 -4.17 -5.58
CA ASN A 70 -7.42 -4.18 -4.37
C ASN A 70 -6.54 -4.33 -3.13
N VAL A 71 -6.63 -3.38 -2.20
CA VAL A 71 -5.88 -3.35 -0.94
C VAL A 71 -6.66 -3.92 0.26
N TRP A 72 -7.86 -4.46 0.03
CA TRP A 72 -8.64 -5.19 1.03
C TRP A 72 -8.88 -4.38 2.34
N PRO A 73 -8.55 -4.83 3.58
CA PRO A 73 -8.90 -4.07 4.77
C PRO A 73 -8.04 -2.82 4.95
N THR A 74 -6.95 -2.63 4.19
CA THR A 74 -6.10 -1.44 4.26
C THR A 74 -6.90 -0.15 4.05
N THR A 75 -7.98 -0.21 3.27
CA THR A 75 -8.93 0.92 3.11
C THR A 75 -9.50 1.43 4.43
N LYS A 76 -9.60 0.58 5.47
CA LYS A 76 -10.08 1.00 6.81
C LYS A 76 -9.19 2.07 7.44
N SER A 77 -7.88 2.05 7.20
CA SER A 77 -6.97 3.08 7.70
C SER A 77 -7.30 4.45 7.13
N LEU A 78 -7.68 4.52 5.84
CA LEU A 78 -8.13 5.75 5.20
C LEU A 78 -9.46 6.24 5.78
N VAL A 79 -10.40 5.33 6.04
CA VAL A 79 -11.68 5.67 6.69
C VAL A 79 -11.46 6.21 8.10
N ILE A 80 -10.58 5.58 8.88
CA ILE A 80 -10.20 6.04 10.23
C ILE A 80 -9.59 7.44 10.18
N MET A 81 -8.70 7.69 9.22
CA MET A 81 -8.13 9.04 9.00
C MET A 81 -9.23 10.07 8.73
N CYS A 82 -10.19 9.77 7.85
CA CYS A 82 -11.33 10.65 7.59
C CYS A 82 -12.16 10.93 8.86
N ILE A 83 -12.40 9.92 9.70
CA ILE A 83 -13.08 10.09 10.99
C ILE A 83 -12.29 11.03 11.90
N HIS A 84 -10.97 10.85 12.02
CA HIS A 84 -10.13 11.73 12.82
C HIS A 84 -10.11 13.16 12.30
N MET A 85 -10.12 13.37 10.98
CA MET A 85 -10.24 14.71 10.39
C MET A 85 -11.57 15.37 10.76
N LEU A 86 -12.67 14.62 10.84
CA LEU A 86 -13.96 15.14 11.29
C LEU A 86 -13.96 15.48 12.78
N VAL A 87 -13.28 14.68 13.60
CA VAL A 87 -13.10 14.97 15.03
C VAL A 87 -12.27 16.23 15.24
N ASP A 88 -11.15 16.36 14.54
CA ASP A 88 -10.29 17.55 14.58
C ASP A 88 -11.04 18.84 14.21
N ARG A 89 -11.94 18.74 13.23
CA ARG A 89 -12.81 19.85 12.80
C ARG A 89 -14.01 20.11 13.74
N GLY A 90 -14.16 19.34 14.81
CA GLY A 90 -15.30 19.44 15.75
C GLY A 90 -16.64 18.97 15.18
N LEU A 91 -16.64 18.25 14.05
CA LEU A 91 -17.85 17.71 13.41
C LEU A 91 -18.27 16.36 13.98
N LEU A 92 -17.33 15.60 14.55
CA LEU A 92 -17.58 14.39 15.33
C LEU A 92 -16.98 14.54 16.74
N GLY A 93 -17.67 14.01 17.74
CA GLY A 93 -17.18 13.93 19.11
C GLY A 93 -16.70 12.53 19.43
N SER A 94 -15.49 12.39 19.97
CA SER A 94 -14.90 11.07 20.31
C SER A 94 -15.69 10.30 21.38
N GLY A 95 -16.45 11.00 22.23
CA GLY A 95 -17.35 10.41 23.23
C GLY A 95 -18.84 10.59 22.91
N ALA A 96 -19.20 11.11 21.74
CA ALA A 96 -20.59 11.29 21.36
C ALA A 96 -21.20 9.94 20.95
N SER A 97 -22.48 9.75 21.27
CA SER A 97 -23.20 8.55 20.84
C SER A 97 -23.28 8.53 19.31
N VAL A 98 -23.08 7.35 18.71
CA VAL A 98 -23.29 7.14 17.27
C VAL A 98 -24.72 7.54 16.87
N SER A 99 -25.71 7.28 17.73
CA SER A 99 -27.10 7.68 17.50
C SER A 99 -27.32 9.19 17.40
N GLY A 100 -26.38 10.01 17.88
CA GLY A 100 -26.41 11.46 17.69
C GLY A 100 -26.10 11.88 16.25
N TYR A 101 -25.45 11.01 15.47
CA TYR A 101 -25.11 11.23 14.06
C TYR A 101 -25.92 10.33 13.12
N TRP A 102 -26.31 9.16 13.59
CA TRP A 102 -27.05 8.15 12.84
C TRP A 102 -28.20 7.59 13.70
N PRO A 103 -29.40 8.21 13.64
CA PRO A 103 -30.51 7.88 14.54
C PRO A 103 -30.95 6.41 14.53
N GLU A 104 -30.88 5.74 13.38
CA GLU A 104 -31.24 4.33 13.22
C GLU A 104 -30.30 3.38 13.98
N PHE A 105 -29.13 3.85 14.40
CA PHE A 105 -28.20 3.10 15.24
C PHE A 105 -28.65 3.03 16.72
N ALA A 106 -29.73 3.72 17.10
CA ALA A 106 -30.22 3.76 18.47
C ALA A 106 -31.04 2.52 18.90
N PHE A 107 -31.31 1.59 17.98
CA PHE A 107 -32.21 0.45 18.17
C PHE A 107 -31.48 -0.87 18.38
#